data_AF-A0AAT9I5X8-F1
#
_entry.id   AF-A0AAT9I5X8-F1
#
_cell.length_a   1.000
_cell.length_b   1.000
_cell.length_c   1.000
_cell.angle_alpha   90.00
_cell.angle_beta   90.00
_cell.angle_gamma   90.00
#
_symmetry.space_group_name_H-M   'P 1'
#
loop_
_entity.id
_entity.type
_entity.pdbx_description
1 polymer ?
#
loop_
_entity_poly.entity_id
_entity_poly.type
_entity_poly.pdbx_seq_one_letter_code
_entity_poly.pdbx_strand_id
1 'polypeptide(L)'
;MANVKKSVPKSITFRVSEELEKQINNLYDSKGGAAEKIVPAYFELRKYSLGEIKGFFTKEEVNALTDSLNGIIQEVDFQANKGIAIAHLYDFQQYESGISRHGATPDILLDKVNKLTASQVYFLQEEINIFWGKGKQFDFLYDTLL
;
A
#
# COMPACT_ATOMS: atom_id res chain seq x y z
N MET A 1 27.55 -27.20 -11.66
CA MET A 1 27.59 -25.90 -10.95
C MET A 1 27.13 -24.81 -11.91
N ALA A 2 25.95 -24.26 -11.70
CA ALA A 2 25.42 -23.21 -12.58
C ALA A 2 26.17 -21.90 -12.29
N ASN A 3 26.70 -21.28 -13.35
CA ASN A 3 27.44 -20.03 -13.29
C ASN A 3 26.43 -18.88 -13.06
N VAL A 4 26.26 -18.46 -11.80
CA VAL A 4 25.42 -17.30 -11.48
C VAL A 4 26.15 -16.05 -11.96
N LYS A 5 25.76 -15.54 -13.13
CA LYS A 5 26.25 -14.24 -13.62
C LYS A 5 25.90 -13.17 -12.59
N LYS A 6 26.91 -12.62 -11.91
CA LYS A 6 26.75 -11.39 -11.12
C LYS A 6 26.22 -10.30 -12.04
N SER A 7 25.03 -9.78 -11.75
CA SER A 7 24.44 -8.68 -12.52
C SER A 7 25.28 -7.43 -12.31
N VAL A 8 25.72 -6.81 -13.41
CA VAL A 8 26.41 -5.51 -13.36
C VAL A 8 25.40 -4.44 -12.91
N PRO A 9 25.73 -3.61 -11.90
CA PRO A 9 24.86 -2.52 -11.48
C PRO A 9 24.57 -1.56 -12.64
N LYS A 10 23.31 -1.15 -12.80
CA LYS A 10 22.92 -0.12 -13.78
C LYS A 10 22.73 1.21 -13.05
N SER A 11 23.34 2.26 -13.56
CA SER A 11 23.14 3.62 -13.04
C SER A 11 21.75 4.13 -13.45
N ILE A 12 21.01 4.67 -12.49
CA ILE A 12 19.72 5.31 -12.70
C ILE A 12 19.77 6.69 -12.03
N THR A 13 19.34 7.72 -12.75
CA THR A 13 19.24 9.09 -12.24
C THR A 13 17.78 9.45 -12.05
N PHE A 14 17.40 9.86 -10.84
CA PHE A 14 16.07 10.37 -10.52
C PHE A 14 16.19 11.67 -9.73
N ARG A 15 15.14 12.50 -9.78
CA ARG A 15 15.06 13.75 -9.02
C ARG A 15 14.32 13.49 -7.72
N VAL A 16 14.78 14.10 -6.63
CA VAL A 16 14.16 14.02 -5.31
C VAL A 16 13.89 15.42 -4.78
N SER A 17 12.99 15.53 -3.81
CA SER A 17 12.82 16.78 -3.06
C SER A 17 14.04 17.04 -2.17
N GLU A 18 14.30 18.32 -1.88
CA GLU A 18 15.38 18.73 -0.98
C GLU A 18 15.23 18.11 0.41
N GLU A 19 13.98 17.99 0.89
CA GLU A 19 13.67 17.37 2.18
C GLU A 19 14.03 15.88 2.20
N LEU A 20 13.69 15.12 1.15
CA LEU A 20 14.05 13.71 1.07
C LEU A 20 15.58 13.53 0.99
N GLU A 21 16.27 14.40 0.24
CA GLU A 21 17.73 14.39 0.19
C GLU A 21 18.34 14.62 1.59
N LYS A 22 17.80 15.57 2.34
CA LYS A 22 18.23 15.85 3.72
C LYS A 22 18.01 14.65 4.63
N GLN A 23 16.85 13.99 4.54
CA GLN A 23 16.54 12.79 5.33
C GLN A 23 17.48 11.62 5.00
N ILE A 24 17.77 11.40 3.70
CA ILE A 24 18.72 10.38 3.26
C ILE A 24 20.11 10.64 3.84
N ASN A 25 20.61 11.88 3.74
CA ASN A 25 21.95 12.24 4.23
C ASN A 25 22.06 12.18 5.77
N ASN A 26 20.95 12.31 6.50
CA ASN A 26 20.92 12.17 7.96
C ASN A 26 20.95 10.70 8.42
N LEU A 27 20.37 9.78 7.65
CA LEU A 27 20.20 8.37 8.03
C LEU A 27 21.23 7.44 7.41
N TYR A 28 21.84 7.83 6.28
CA TYR A 28 22.72 6.98 5.50
C TYR A 28 23.96 7.74 5.03
N ASP A 29 25.09 7.03 4.95
CA ASP A 29 26.37 7.61 4.55
C ASP A 29 26.44 8.04 3.08
N SER A 30 25.58 7.45 2.23
CA SER A 30 25.51 7.81 0.81
C SER A 30 24.13 7.54 0.22
N LYS A 31 23.76 8.33 -0.80
CA LYS A 31 22.52 8.16 -1.57
C LYS A 31 22.43 6.78 -2.23
N GLY A 32 23.55 6.27 -2.75
CA GLY A 32 23.63 4.93 -3.35
C GLY A 32 23.38 3.84 -2.31
N GLY A 33 24.07 3.90 -1.17
CA GLY A 33 23.87 2.96 -0.07
C GLY A 33 22.47 3.03 0.55
N ALA A 34 21.85 4.21 0.56
CA ALA A 34 20.45 4.38 0.98
C ALA A 34 19.51 3.64 0.01
N ALA A 35 19.66 3.84 -1.30
CA ALA A 35 18.84 3.15 -2.30
C ALA A 35 19.01 1.62 -2.23
N GLU A 36 20.23 1.13 -2.06
CA GLU A 36 20.53 -0.30 -1.91
C GLU A 36 19.91 -0.94 -0.67
N LYS A 37 19.61 -0.17 0.38
CA LYS A 37 18.97 -0.67 1.60
C LYS A 37 17.45 -0.48 1.58
N ILE A 38 16.99 0.72 1.24
CA ILE A 38 15.57 1.10 1.32
C ILE A 38 14.76 0.36 0.27
N VAL A 39 15.24 0.27 -0.97
CA VAL A 39 14.45 -0.31 -2.08
C VAL A 39 14.20 -1.81 -1.85
N PRO A 40 15.20 -2.65 -1.51
CA PRO A 40 14.93 -4.06 -1.18
C PRO A 40 14.08 -4.21 0.08
N ALA A 41 14.30 -3.39 1.11
CA ALA A 41 13.51 -3.43 2.33
C ALA A 41 12.03 -3.13 2.06
N TYR A 42 11.72 -2.16 1.19
CA TYR A 42 10.35 -1.88 0.76
C TYR A 42 9.68 -3.11 0.16
N PHE A 43 10.34 -3.83 -0.76
CA PHE A 43 9.76 -5.01 -1.39
C PHE A 43 9.56 -6.17 -0.43
N GLU A 44 10.48 -6.39 0.51
CA GLU A 44 10.31 -7.41 1.56
C GLU A 44 9.16 -7.04 2.51
N LEU A 45 9.12 -5.79 2.99
CA LEU A 45 8.03 -5.31 3.84
C LEU A 45 6.67 -5.43 3.14
N ARG A 46 6.61 -5.07 1.85
CA ARG A 46 5.42 -5.23 1.02
C ARG A 46 4.98 -6.69 0.98
N LYS A 47 5.91 -7.59 0.67
CA LYS A 47 5.64 -9.04 0.57
C LYS A 47 5.10 -9.61 1.87
N TYR A 48 5.75 -9.34 3.01
CA TYR A 48 5.30 -9.87 4.30
C TYR A 48 3.99 -9.23 4.76
N SER A 49 3.86 -7.91 4.66
CA SER A 49 2.64 -7.20 5.08
C SER A 49 1.41 -7.66 4.29
N LEU A 50 1.54 -7.81 2.97
CA LEU A 50 0.45 -8.32 2.12
C LEU A 50 0.19 -9.81 2.37
N GLY A 51 1.24 -10.60 2.60
CA GLY A 51 1.11 -12.01 2.96
C GLY A 51 0.37 -12.24 4.28
N GLU A 52 0.56 -11.36 5.27
CA GLU A 52 -0.12 -11.41 6.56
C GLU A 52 -1.62 -11.09 6.47
N ILE A 53 -2.01 -10.22 5.54
CA ILE A 53 -3.42 -9.82 5.34
C ILE A 53 -4.12 -10.58 4.21
N LYS A 54 -3.42 -11.52 3.56
CA LYS A 54 -4.02 -12.34 2.51
C LYS A 54 -5.11 -13.24 3.08
N GLY A 55 -6.29 -13.21 2.48
CA GLY A 55 -7.48 -13.91 2.95
C GLY A 55 -8.12 -13.30 4.20
N PHE A 56 -7.62 -12.16 4.69
CA PHE A 56 -8.19 -11.47 5.85
C PHE A 56 -9.49 -10.74 5.50
N PHE A 57 -9.60 -10.25 4.26
CA PHE A 57 -10.77 -9.55 3.75
C PHE A 57 -11.62 -10.47 2.86
N THR A 58 -12.93 -10.26 2.88
CA THR A 58 -13.82 -10.87 1.88
C THR A 58 -13.77 -10.09 0.57
N LYS A 59 -14.32 -10.66 -0.50
CA LYS A 59 -14.39 -9.99 -1.80
C LYS A 59 -15.18 -8.68 -1.74
N GLU A 60 -16.29 -8.67 -1.00
CA GLU A 60 -17.16 -7.53 -0.78
C GLU A 60 -16.42 -6.41 -0.03
N GLU A 61 -15.64 -6.78 0.99
CA GLU A 61 -14.80 -5.85 1.75
C GLU A 61 -13.69 -5.25 0.88
N VAL A 62 -13.02 -6.06 0.05
CA VAL A 62 -12.02 -5.56 -0.91
C VAL A 62 -12.65 -4.59 -1.92
N ASN A 63 -13.85 -4.88 -2.43
CA ASN A 63 -14.58 -3.97 -3.31
C ASN A 63 -14.88 -2.64 -2.63
N ALA A 64 -15.39 -2.68 -1.39
CA ALA A 64 -15.68 -1.48 -0.62
C ALA A 64 -14.42 -0.65 -0.36
N LEU A 65 -13.32 -1.28 0.06
CA LEU A 65 -12.03 -0.62 0.26
C LEU A 65 -11.54 0.04 -1.04
N THR A 66 -11.60 -0.69 -2.16
CA THR A 66 -11.13 -0.22 -3.46
C THR A 66 -11.92 0.99 -3.94
N ASP A 67 -13.26 0.93 -3.85
CA ASP A 67 -14.15 2.02 -4.28
C ASP A 67 -14.04 3.24 -3.36
N SER A 68 -13.85 3.03 -2.05
CA SER A 68 -13.69 4.13 -1.08
C SER A 68 -12.49 5.04 -1.33
N LEU A 69 -11.49 4.55 -2.07
CA LEU A 69 -10.27 5.29 -2.42
C LEU A 69 -10.23 5.71 -3.89
N ASN A 70 -11.33 5.54 -4.63
CA ASN A 70 -11.41 5.94 -6.02
C ASN A 70 -11.40 7.48 -6.15
N GLY A 71 -10.46 8.01 -6.93
CA GLY A 71 -10.30 9.45 -7.14
C GLY A 71 -9.62 10.19 -5.97
N ILE A 72 -9.17 9.48 -4.93
CA ILE A 72 -8.39 10.05 -3.83
C ILE A 72 -6.91 10.06 -4.21
N ILE A 73 -6.26 11.23 -4.13
CA ILE A 73 -4.81 11.34 -4.21
C ILE A 73 -4.22 10.84 -2.89
N GLN A 74 -3.53 9.70 -2.94
CA GLN A 74 -2.87 9.14 -1.77
C GLN A 74 -1.46 9.71 -1.64
N GLU A 75 -1.27 10.67 -0.74
CA GLU A 75 0.07 11.08 -0.32
C GLU A 75 0.59 10.11 0.74
N VAL A 76 1.91 9.84 0.71
CA VAL A 76 2.58 8.85 1.58
C VAL A 76 2.32 9.13 3.06
N ASP A 77 2.24 10.41 3.44
CA ASP A 77 2.01 10.85 4.81
C ASP A 77 0.64 10.44 5.37
N PHE A 78 -0.32 10.13 4.49
CA PHE A 78 -1.66 9.67 4.87
C PHE A 78 -1.83 8.14 4.79
N GLN A 79 -1.03 7.46 3.95
CA GLN A 79 -1.18 6.02 3.68
C GLN A 79 -0.82 5.12 4.88
N ALA A 80 0.04 5.55 5.81
CA ALA A 80 0.39 4.73 6.98
C ALA A 80 -0.56 4.94 8.18
N ASN A 81 -1.52 5.87 8.06
CA ASN A 81 -2.35 6.30 9.16
C ASN A 81 -3.71 5.57 9.16
N LYS A 82 -3.79 4.55 10.02
CA LYS A 82 -5.02 3.78 10.26
C LYS A 82 -6.23 4.62 10.63
N GLY A 83 -6.05 5.70 11.40
CA GLY A 83 -7.13 6.59 11.80
C GLY A 83 -7.75 7.31 10.59
N ILE A 84 -6.91 7.73 9.65
CA ILE A 84 -7.35 8.35 8.40
C ILE A 84 -8.08 7.33 7.51
N ALA A 85 -7.54 6.11 7.36
CA ALA A 85 -8.19 5.05 6.60
C ALA A 85 -9.59 4.71 7.14
N ILE A 86 -9.73 4.61 8.47
CA ILE A 86 -11.02 4.38 9.15
C ILE A 86 -11.98 5.55 8.91
N ALA A 87 -11.51 6.80 9.06
CA ALA A 87 -12.34 7.98 8.85
C ALA A 87 -12.90 8.02 7.42
N HIS A 88 -12.06 7.74 6.41
CA HIS A 88 -12.52 7.65 5.01
C HIS A 88 -13.60 6.59 4.80
N LEU A 89 -13.44 5.40 5.38
CA LEU A 89 -14.43 4.34 5.26
C LEU A 89 -15.74 4.69 5.99
N TYR A 90 -15.63 5.36 7.14
CA TYR A 90 -16.78 5.85 7.87
C TYR A 90 -17.56 6.88 7.06
N ASP A 91 -16.90 7.86 6.46
CA ASP A 91 -17.53 8.87 5.60
C ASP A 91 -18.16 8.21 4.35
N PHE A 92 -17.42 7.30 3.70
CA PHE A 92 -17.90 6.55 2.54
C PHE A 92 -19.18 5.77 2.85
N GLN A 93 -19.26 5.17 4.03
CA GLN A 93 -20.49 4.52 4.48
C GLN A 93 -21.59 5.54 4.83
N GLN A 94 -21.27 6.58 5.60
CA GLN A 94 -22.24 7.53 6.12
C GLN A 94 -22.95 8.30 4.99
N TYR A 95 -22.20 8.71 3.96
CA TYR A 95 -22.71 9.58 2.90
C TYR A 95 -23.13 8.82 1.65
N GLU A 96 -22.54 7.66 1.36
CA GLU A 96 -22.81 6.92 0.12
C GLU A 96 -23.39 5.52 0.33
N SER A 97 -23.55 5.08 1.58
CA SER A 97 -23.79 3.68 1.92
C SER A 97 -22.77 2.75 1.25
N GLY A 98 -21.55 3.26 1.02
CA GLY A 98 -20.59 2.66 0.09
C GLY A 98 -20.15 1.26 0.49
N ILE A 99 -19.94 1.01 1.79
CA ILE A 99 -19.57 -0.32 2.29
C ILE A 99 -20.75 -1.30 2.11
N SER A 100 -21.94 -0.91 2.57
CA SER A 100 -23.14 -1.76 2.47
C SER A 100 -23.59 -2.01 1.04
N ARG A 101 -23.38 -1.05 0.12
CA ARG A 101 -23.68 -1.18 -1.31
C ARG A 101 -22.89 -2.31 -1.98
N HIS A 102 -21.68 -2.59 -1.49
CA HIS A 102 -20.85 -3.71 -1.93
C HIS A 102 -21.15 -5.03 -1.19
N GLY A 103 -22.10 -5.05 -0.25
CA GLY A 103 -22.50 -6.24 0.51
C GLY A 103 -21.66 -6.52 1.75
N ALA A 104 -20.70 -5.65 2.09
CA ALA A 104 -19.90 -5.77 3.30
C ALA A 104 -20.63 -5.17 4.53
N THR A 105 -20.26 -5.64 5.72
CA THR A 105 -20.78 -5.09 6.98
C THR A 105 -19.85 -3.98 7.49
N PRO A 106 -20.32 -2.73 7.63
CA PRO A 106 -19.46 -1.59 8.02
C PRO A 106 -18.66 -1.84 9.30
N ASP A 107 -19.31 -2.26 10.38
CA ASP A 107 -18.65 -2.45 11.68
C ASP A 107 -17.57 -3.53 11.62
N ILE A 108 -17.79 -4.60 10.85
CA ILE A 108 -16.82 -5.69 10.67
C ILE A 108 -15.60 -5.18 9.87
N LEU A 109 -15.84 -4.45 8.78
CA LEU A 109 -14.76 -3.91 7.96
C LEU A 109 -13.93 -2.87 8.73
N LEU A 110 -14.58 -1.97 9.46
CA LEU A 110 -13.90 -0.96 10.28
C LEU A 110 -13.06 -1.59 11.39
N ASP A 111 -13.57 -2.62 12.07
CA ASP A 111 -12.82 -3.38 13.07
C ASP A 111 -11.61 -4.11 12.47
N LYS A 112 -11.77 -4.72 11.28
CA LYS A 112 -10.66 -5.34 10.55
C LYS A 112 -9.55 -4.34 10.22
N VAL A 113 -9.91 -3.18 9.65
CA VAL A 113 -8.94 -2.13 9.36
C VAL A 113 -8.29 -1.61 10.64
N ASN A 114 -9.05 -1.51 11.74
CA ASN A 114 -8.51 -1.12 13.04
C ASN A 114 -7.50 -2.13 13.63
N LYS A 115 -7.52 -3.38 13.21
CA LYS A 115 -6.56 -4.40 13.65
C LYS A 115 -5.26 -4.41 12.84
N LEU A 116 -5.22 -3.71 11.70
CA LEU A 116 -4.03 -3.64 10.88
C LEU A 116 -2.92 -2.81 11.54
N THR A 117 -1.68 -3.20 11.27
CA THR A 117 -0.49 -2.39 11.57
C THR A 117 -0.36 -1.24 10.57
N ALA A 118 0.40 -0.20 10.92
CA ALA A 118 0.64 0.93 10.02
C ALA A 118 1.22 0.49 8.65
N SER A 119 2.13 -0.50 8.65
CA SER A 119 2.69 -1.05 7.41
C SER A 119 1.64 -1.79 6.57
N GLN A 120 0.77 -2.58 7.20
CA GLN A 120 -0.31 -3.27 6.50
C GLN A 120 -1.33 -2.29 5.90
N VAL A 121 -1.69 -1.21 6.62
CA VAL A 121 -2.55 -0.14 6.09
C VAL A 121 -1.88 0.52 4.88
N TYR A 122 -0.60 0.89 5.01
CA TYR A 122 0.17 1.49 3.93
C TYR A 122 0.15 0.64 2.66
N PHE A 123 0.52 -0.64 2.77
CA PHE A 123 0.56 -1.50 1.60
C PHE A 123 -0.83 -1.82 1.05
N LEU A 124 -1.86 -1.96 1.90
CA LEU A 124 -3.24 -2.11 1.43
C LEU A 124 -3.67 -0.92 0.56
N GLN A 125 -3.46 0.30 1.04
CA GLN A 125 -3.82 1.52 0.31
C GLN A 125 -3.00 1.68 -0.97
N GLU A 126 -1.71 1.34 -0.93
CA GLU A 126 -0.83 1.34 -2.10
C GLU A 126 -1.25 0.32 -3.17
N GLU A 127 -1.68 -0.89 -2.79
CA GLU A 127 -2.21 -1.87 -3.76
C GLU A 127 -3.48 -1.36 -4.45
N ILE A 128 -4.36 -0.69 -3.71
CA ILE A 128 -5.57 -0.06 -4.26
C ILE A 128 -5.19 1.10 -5.19
N ASN A 129 -4.20 1.91 -4.81
CA ASN A 129 -3.67 2.98 -5.65
C ASN A 129 -3.08 2.44 -6.97
N ILE A 130 -2.28 1.37 -6.89
CA ILE A 130 -1.74 0.66 -8.05
C ILE A 130 -2.86 0.11 -8.94
N PHE A 131 -3.91 -0.46 -8.36
CA PHE A 131 -5.07 -0.98 -9.09
C PHE A 131 -5.74 0.13 -9.94
N TRP A 132 -5.97 1.30 -9.36
CA TRP A 132 -6.53 2.45 -10.07
C TRP A 132 -5.56 3.05 -11.10
N GLY A 133 -4.27 3.12 -10.78
CA GLY A 133 -3.23 3.68 -11.65
C GLY A 133 -2.87 2.82 -12.87
N LYS A 134 -2.99 1.49 -12.78
CA LYS A 134 -2.67 0.54 -13.86
C LYS A 134 -3.86 0.20 -14.78
N GLY A 135 -4.99 0.89 -14.64
CA GLY A 135 -6.14 0.71 -15.54
C GLY A 135 -6.97 -0.55 -15.25
N LYS A 136 -7.13 -0.92 -13.97
CA LYS A 136 -8.04 -2.00 -13.52
C LYS A 136 -7.67 -3.40 -13.99
N GLN A 137 -6.40 -3.82 -13.86
CA GLN A 137 -6.10 -5.26 -13.86
C GLN A 137 -6.67 -5.88 -12.59
N PHE A 138 -7.94 -6.28 -12.64
CA PHE A 138 -8.71 -6.79 -11.50
C PHE A 138 -8.06 -8.01 -10.85
N ASP A 139 -7.43 -8.88 -11.61
CA ASP A 139 -6.86 -10.13 -11.08
C ASP A 139 -5.73 -9.87 -10.06
N PHE A 140 -4.95 -8.80 -10.24
CA PHE A 140 -3.79 -8.53 -9.38
C PHE A 140 -4.15 -8.22 -7.93
N LEU A 141 -5.18 -7.40 -7.70
CA LEU A 141 -5.58 -7.01 -6.34
C LEU A 141 -6.21 -8.19 -5.60
N TYR A 142 -7.06 -8.96 -6.30
CA TYR A 142 -7.69 -10.13 -5.73
C TYR A 142 -6.70 -11.26 -5.48
N ASP A 143 -5.78 -11.56 -6.40
CA ASP A 143 -4.73 -12.58 -6.18
C ASP A 143 -3.80 -12.22 -5.00
N THR A 144 -3.70 -10.93 -4.68
CA THR A 144 -2.87 -10.43 -3.60
C THR A 144 -3.60 -10.50 -2.26
N LEU A 145 -4.89 -10.12 -2.21
CA LEU A 145 -5.65 -9.95 -0.96
C LEU A 145 -6.60 -11.10 -0.63
N LEU A 146 -7.02 -11.93 -1.58
CA LEU A 146 -7.90 -13.09 -1.40
C LEU A 146 -7.12 -14.41 -1.52
#